data_AF-A0A7Y9RRK4-F1
#
_entry.id   AF-A0A7Y9RRK4-F1
#
_cell.length_a   1.000
_cell.length_b   1.000
_cell.length_c   1.000
_cell.angle_alpha   90.00
_cell.angle_beta   90.00
_cell.angle_gamma   90.00
#
_symmetry.space_group_name_H-M   'P 1'
#
loop_
_entity.id
_entity.type
_entity.pdbx_description
1 polymer ?
#
loop_
_entity_poly.entity_id
_entity_poly.type
_entity_poly.pdbx_seq_one_letter_code
_entity_poly.pdbx_strand_id
1 'polypeptide(L)'
;MKTVPCARPGCADQIFIPDHPGPGRPRKWCSDACRRRAFEERRAAEAGAIAVRVVMVEPALDDHVAAVLSSPAACRRVLRQIGDWSAAGKLLDAKWSSVADELARLRRPEAPRPPDRLR
;
A
#
# COMPACT_ATOMS: atom_id res chain seq x y z
N MET A 1 -0.43 -6.86 18.77
CA MET A 1 0.95 -6.34 18.87
C MET A 1 1.62 -6.65 17.55
N LYS A 2 2.60 -5.86 17.11
CA LYS A 2 3.29 -6.11 15.83
C LYS A 2 4.76 -6.38 16.06
N THR A 3 5.22 -7.45 15.44
CA THR A 3 6.63 -7.82 15.45
C THR A 3 7.24 -7.42 14.12
N VAL A 4 8.32 -6.65 14.17
CA VAL A 4 9.04 -6.20 12.97
C VAL A 4 10.50 -6.63 13.06
N PRO A 5 11.14 -7.00 11.93
CA PRO A 5 12.56 -7.31 11.94
C PRO A 5 13.39 -6.09 12.32
N CYS A 6 14.52 -6.32 12.98
CA CYS A 6 15.52 -5.27 13.22
C CYS A 6 16.00 -4.68 11.88
N ALA A 7 16.11 -3.36 11.80
CA ALA A 7 16.53 -2.69 10.57
C ALA A 7 18.02 -2.85 10.22
N ARG A 8 18.80 -3.62 11.00
CA ARG A 8 20.24 -3.84 10.73
C ARG A 8 20.41 -4.98 9.73
N PRO A 9 21.14 -4.78 8.61
CA PRO A 9 21.50 -5.85 7.71
C PRO A 9 22.19 -7.01 8.46
N GLY A 10 21.73 -8.24 8.23
CA GLY A 10 22.26 -9.44 8.88
C GLY A 10 21.91 -9.61 10.37
N CYS A 11 20.98 -8.82 10.91
CA CYS A 11 20.39 -9.06 12.23
C CYS A 11 19.10 -9.88 12.10
N ALA A 12 19.04 -11.02 12.78
CA ALA A 12 17.84 -11.88 12.79
C ALA A 12 16.86 -11.54 13.94
N ASP A 13 17.24 -10.60 14.82
CA ASP A 13 16.42 -10.25 15.97
C ASP A 13 15.14 -9.51 15.57
N GLN A 14 14.13 -9.65 16.40
CA GLN A 14 12.81 -9.05 16.23
C GLN A 14 12.57 -7.93 17.25
N ILE A 15 11.83 -6.91 16.84
CA ILE A 15 11.43 -5.78 17.68
C ILE A 15 9.93 -5.87 17.91
N PHE A 16 9.53 -5.79 19.17
CA PHE A 16 8.14 -5.76 19.59
C PHE A 16 7.62 -4.32 19.62
N ILE A 17 6.60 -4.03 18.83
CA ILE A 17 5.89 -2.75 18.81
C ILE A 17 4.47 -2.98 19.35
N PRO A 18 4.07 -2.29 20.45
CA PRO A 18 2.72 -2.37 20.97
C PRO A 18 1.68 -1.84 19.96
N ASP A 19 0.44 -2.33 20.01
CA ASP A 19 -0.63 -1.91 19.07
C ASP A 19 -0.99 -0.44 19.17
N HIS A 20 -0.82 0.12 20.37
CA HIS A 20 -1.00 1.53 20.67
C HIS A 20 0.36 2.10 21.07
N PRO A 21 1.25 2.40 20.09
CA PRO A 21 2.51 3.04 20.40
C PRO A 21 2.21 4.43 20.99
N GLY A 22 2.92 4.77 22.07
CA GLY A 22 2.90 6.13 22.60
C GLY A 22 3.37 7.16 21.57
N PRO A 23 3.23 8.46 21.87
CA PRO A 23 3.69 9.52 20.96
C PRO A 23 5.18 9.36 20.65
N GLY A 24 5.53 9.38 19.36
CA GLY A 24 6.91 9.26 18.89
C GLY A 24 7.08 8.29 17.73
N ARG A 25 8.32 8.22 17.22
CA ARG A 25 8.68 7.29 16.15
C ARG A 25 8.88 5.88 16.74
N PRO A 26 8.25 4.83 16.18
CA PRO A 26 8.50 3.46 16.61
C PRO A 26 10.00 3.09 16.56
N ARG A 27 10.44 2.24 17.49
CA ARG A 27 11.82 1.74 17.53
C ARG A 27 12.13 0.92 16.28
N LYS A 28 13.32 1.13 15.71
CA LYS A 28 13.82 0.45 14.50
C LYS A 28 14.95 -0.55 14.76
N TRP A 29 15.56 -0.50 15.94
CA TRP A 29 16.74 -1.29 16.29
C TRP A 29 16.44 -2.09 17.56
N CYS A 30 16.89 -3.35 17.61
CA CYS A 30 16.78 -4.18 18.81
C CYS A 30 17.70 -3.66 19.95
N SER A 31 18.81 -3.01 19.60
CA SER A 31 19.79 -2.47 20.55
C SER A 31 20.55 -1.25 19.99
N ASP A 32 21.21 -0.49 20.87
CA ASP A 32 22.11 0.59 20.45
C ASP A 32 23.35 0.09 19.71
N ALA A 33 23.82 -1.12 20.00
CA ALA A 33 24.88 -1.76 19.23
C ALA A 33 24.46 -1.99 17.77
N CYS A 34 23.23 -2.47 17.54
CA CYS A 34 22.69 -2.64 16.18
C CYS A 34 22.50 -1.31 15.46
N ARG A 35 22.05 -0.27 16.19
CA ARG A 35 21.97 1.10 15.67
C ARG A 35 23.34 1.63 15.24
N ARG A 36 24.38 1.42 16.06
CA ARG A 36 25.74 1.89 15.80
C ARG A 36 26.37 1.17 14.61
N ARG A 37 26.29 -0.17 14.56
CA ARG A 37 26.79 -0.96 13.42
C ARG A 37 26.13 -0.55 12.11
N ALA A 38 24.81 -0.40 12.08
CA ALA A 38 24.10 0.04 10.88
C ALA A 38 24.44 1.49 10.47
N PHE A 39 24.87 2.34 11.42
CA PHE A 39 25.41 3.66 11.10
C PHE A 39 26.81 3.56 10.50
N GLU A 40 27.70 2.76 11.10
CA GLU A 40 29.07 2.55 10.62
C GLU A 40 29.10 1.92 9.23
N GLU A 41 28.25 0.92 8.96
CA GLU A 41 28.09 0.30 7.63
C GLU A 41 27.65 1.33 6.57
N ARG A 42 26.67 2.17 6.89
CA ARG A 42 26.24 3.26 5.98
C ARG A 42 27.35 4.26 5.75
N ARG A 43 28.07 4.66 6.80
CA ARG A 43 29.18 5.60 6.70
C ARG A 43 30.34 5.03 5.87
N ALA A 44 30.62 3.74 6.00
CA ALA A 44 31.61 3.03 5.21
C ALA A 44 31.19 2.90 3.73
N ALA A 45 29.91 2.63 3.47
CA ALA A 45 29.34 2.64 2.12
C ALA A 45 29.42 4.03 1.46
N GLU A 46 29.04 5.09 2.16
CA GLU A 46 29.14 6.48 1.68
C GLU A 46 30.59 6.89 1.40
N ALA A 47 31.53 6.43 2.24
CA ALA A 47 32.97 6.64 2.03
C ALA A 47 33.57 5.77 0.92
N GLY A 48 32.77 4.91 0.26
CA GLY A 48 33.24 4.00 -0.80
C GLY A 48 34.06 2.80 -0.31
N ALA A 49 34.10 2.54 1.00
CA ALA A 49 34.82 1.43 1.60
C ALA A 49 34.06 0.09 1.51
N ILE A 50 32.76 0.12 1.20
CA ILE A 50 31.90 -1.06 1.01
C ILE A 50 31.12 -0.90 -0.30
N ALA A 51 31.12 -1.94 -1.14
CA ALA A 51 30.31 -1.96 -2.35
C ALA A 51 28.81 -2.07 -2.02
N VAL A 52 28.01 -1.10 -2.46
CA VAL A 52 26.54 -1.13 -2.37
C VAL A 52 25.95 -1.56 -3.70
N ARG A 53 25.09 -2.59 -3.69
CA ARG A 53 24.28 -2.97 -4.84
C ARG A 53 22.88 -2.37 -4.70
N VAL A 54 22.56 -1.38 -5.54
CA VAL A 54 21.19 -0.92 -5.69
C VAL A 54 20.45 -1.91 -6.59
N VAL A 55 19.34 -2.46 -6.09
CA VAL A 55 18.45 -3.32 -6.89
C VAL A 55 17.17 -2.54 -7.13
N MET A 56 16.95 -2.15 -8.38
CA MET A 56 15.65 -1.63 -8.80
C MET A 56 14.72 -2.83 -8.94
N VAL A 57 13.70 -2.88 -8.09
CA VAL A 57 12.64 -3.88 -8.20
C VAL A 57 11.44 -3.19 -8.81
N GLU A 58 11.08 -3.58 -10.02
CA GLU A 58 9.81 -3.20 -10.61
C GLU A 58 8.72 -4.06 -9.95
N PRO A 59 7.79 -3.47 -9.18
CA PRO A 59 6.68 -4.23 -8.60
C PRO A 59 5.82 -4.84 -9.71
N ALA A 60 5.34 -6.07 -9.48
CA ALA A 60 4.42 -6.69 -10.40
C ALA A 60 3.06 -5.96 -10.37
N LEU A 61 2.26 -6.13 -11.41
CA LEU A 61 0.91 -5.56 -11.46
C LEU A 61 0.07 -5.98 -10.25
N ASP A 62 0.18 -7.24 -9.83
CA ASP A 62 -0.55 -7.78 -8.69
C ASP A 62 -0.18 -7.08 -7.37
N ASP A 63 1.08 -6.66 -7.20
CA ASP A 63 1.51 -5.90 -6.03
C ASP A 63 0.82 -4.54 -5.96
N HIS A 64 0.66 -3.89 -7.11
CA HIS A 64 -0.08 -2.62 -7.20
C HIS A 64 -1.56 -2.81 -6.87
N VAL A 65 -2.18 -3.88 -7.38
CA VAL A 65 -3.58 -4.19 -7.09
C VAL A 65 -3.76 -4.47 -5.59
N ALA A 66 -2.91 -5.31 -5.00
CA ALA A 66 -2.95 -5.60 -3.56
C ALA A 66 -2.77 -4.33 -2.71
N ALA A 67 -1.85 -3.45 -3.09
CA ALA A 67 -1.63 -2.18 -2.41
C ALA A 67 -2.89 -1.29 -2.43
N VAL A 68 -3.56 -1.17 -3.58
CA VAL A 68 -4.81 -0.40 -3.70
C VAL A 68 -5.91 -1.03 -2.84
N LEU A 69 -6.12 -2.35 -2.95
CA LEU A 69 -7.19 -3.06 -2.23
C LEU A 69 -7.01 -3.03 -0.71
N SER A 70 -5.77 -2.96 -0.23
CA SER A 70 -5.46 -2.83 1.20
C SER A 70 -5.75 -1.45 1.79
N SER A 71 -6.03 -0.44 0.96
CA SER A 71 -6.24 0.95 1.37
C SER A 71 -7.66 1.44 1.05
N PRO A 72 -8.55 1.59 2.05
CA PRO A 72 -9.91 2.09 1.83
C PRO A 72 -9.96 3.48 1.17
N ALA A 73 -8.96 4.33 1.42
CA ALA A 73 -8.86 5.64 0.77
C ALA A 73 -8.52 5.52 -0.72
N ALA A 74 -7.65 4.57 -1.10
CA ALA A 74 -7.29 4.31 -2.48
C ALA A 74 -8.50 3.76 -3.26
N CYS A 75 -9.18 2.74 -2.72
CA CYS A 75 -10.39 2.19 -3.33
C CYS A 75 -11.44 3.28 -3.60
N ARG A 76 -11.74 4.15 -2.61
CA ARG A 76 -12.70 5.25 -2.79
C ARG A 76 -12.27 6.22 -3.90
N ARG A 77 -10.98 6.55 -4.01
CA ARG A 77 -10.48 7.43 -5.08
C ARG A 77 -10.61 6.79 -6.46
N VAL A 78 -10.27 5.50 -6.58
CA VAL A 78 -10.41 4.75 -7.84
C VAL A 78 -11.87 4.72 -8.28
N LEU A 79 -12.80 4.39 -7.36
CA LEU A 79 -14.23 4.35 -7.68
C LEU A 79 -14.77 5.72 -8.12
N ARG A 80 -14.39 6.81 -7.44
CA ARG A 80 -14.75 8.17 -7.86
C ARG A 80 -14.25 8.49 -9.26
N GLN A 81 -12.97 8.23 -9.51
CA GLN A 81 -12.35 8.53 -10.79
C GLN A 81 -13.00 7.76 -11.95
N ILE A 82 -13.35 6.49 -11.72
CA ILE A 82 -14.10 5.68 -12.69
C ILE A 82 -15.50 6.26 -12.92
N GLY A 83 -16.18 6.71 -11.86
CA GLY A 83 -17.46 7.43 -11.97
C GLY A 83 -17.35 8.68 -12.84
N ASP A 84 -16.33 9.51 -12.61
CA ASP A 84 -16.07 10.72 -13.39
C ASP A 84 -15.79 10.39 -14.86
N TRP A 85 -15.02 9.33 -15.14
CA TRP A 85 -14.77 8.86 -16.51
C TRP A 85 -16.01 8.31 -17.19
N SER A 86 -16.88 7.63 -16.44
CA SER A 86 -18.17 7.18 -16.96
C SER A 86 -19.06 8.36 -17.33
N ALA A 87 -19.13 9.39 -16.48
CA ALA A 87 -19.91 10.59 -16.75
C ALA A 87 -19.36 11.39 -17.95
N ALA A 88 -18.03 11.43 -18.09
CA ALA A 88 -17.36 12.08 -19.21
C ALA A 88 -17.36 11.25 -20.52
N GLY A 89 -17.95 10.06 -20.55
CA GLY A 89 -17.95 9.17 -21.72
C GLY A 89 -16.58 8.59 -22.09
N LYS A 90 -15.55 8.78 -21.26
CA LYS A 90 -14.17 8.33 -21.51
C LYS A 90 -14.03 6.81 -21.54
N LEU A 91 -14.95 6.11 -20.88
CA LEU A 91 -14.97 4.64 -20.86
C LEU A 91 -15.40 4.01 -22.19
N LEU A 92 -15.86 4.81 -23.17
CA LEU A 92 -16.21 4.33 -24.51
C LEU A 92 -14.99 4.09 -25.41
N ASP A 93 -13.83 4.60 -25.02
CA ASP A 93 -12.56 4.31 -25.70
C ASP A 93 -12.23 2.81 -25.57
N ALA A 94 -11.77 2.20 -26.67
CA ALA A 94 -11.40 0.79 -26.75
C ALA A 94 -10.43 0.34 -25.63
N LYS A 95 -9.57 1.26 -25.15
CA LYS A 95 -8.67 1.01 -24.02
C LYS A 95 -9.41 0.63 -22.73
N TRP A 96 -10.62 1.16 -22.52
CA TRP A 96 -11.39 1.03 -21.28
C TRP A 96 -12.61 0.12 -21.42
N SER A 97 -12.74 -0.61 -22.53
CA SER A 97 -13.88 -1.49 -22.82
C SER A 97 -14.12 -2.52 -21.71
N SER A 98 -13.08 -3.18 -21.22
CA SER A 98 -13.18 -4.15 -20.14
C SER A 98 -13.69 -3.54 -18.82
N VAL A 99 -13.34 -2.28 -18.54
CA VAL A 99 -13.83 -1.55 -17.36
C VAL A 99 -15.29 -1.12 -17.55
N ALA A 100 -15.67 -0.72 -18.76
CA ALA A 100 -17.05 -0.40 -19.09
C ALA A 100 -17.98 -1.62 -18.96
N ASP A 101 -17.56 -2.78 -19.48
CA ASP A 101 -18.28 -4.05 -19.36
C ASP A 101 -18.43 -4.47 -17.90
N GLU A 102 -17.36 -4.32 -17.13
CA GLU A 102 -17.36 -4.60 -15.69
C GLU A 102 -18.37 -3.72 -14.93
N LEU A 103 -18.38 -2.41 -15.20
CA LEU A 103 -19.35 -1.50 -14.60
C LEU A 103 -20.78 -1.85 -15.02
N ALA A 104 -21.00 -2.18 -16.29
CA ALA A 104 -22.31 -2.60 -16.77
C ALA A 104 -22.80 -3.85 -16.04
N ARG A 105 -21.91 -4.81 -15.77
CA ARG A 105 -22.21 -6.00 -14.96
C ARG A 105 -22.56 -5.66 -13.51
N LEU A 106 -21.82 -4.73 -12.89
CA LEU A 106 -22.03 -4.31 -11.51
C LEU A 106 -23.31 -3.49 -11.32
N ARG A 107 -23.78 -2.79 -12.37
CA ARG A 107 -25.05 -2.05 -12.41
C ARG A 107 -26.29 -2.95 -12.46
N ARG A 108 -26.28 -4.09 -11.75
CA ARG A 108 -27.49 -4.93 -11.56
C ARG A 108 -28.68 -4.02 -11.24
N PRO A 109 -29.84 -4.19 -11.89
CA PRO A 109 -31.00 -3.34 -11.60
C PRO A 109 -31.35 -3.50 -10.13
N GLU A 110 -31.33 -2.39 -9.41
CA GLU A 110 -31.82 -2.32 -8.04
C GLU A 110 -33.25 -2.83 -8.04
N ALA A 111 -33.53 -3.88 -7.27
CA ALA A 111 -34.91 -4.31 -7.06
C ALA A 111 -35.70 -3.10 -6.57
N PRO A 112 -36.94 -2.87 -7.06
CA PRO A 112 -37.71 -1.68 -6.72
C PRO A 112 -37.78 -1.54 -5.20
N ARG A 113 -37.36 -0.37 -4.70
CA ARG A 113 -37.43 -0.03 -3.28
C ARG A 113 -38.88 -0.25 -2.84
N PRO A 114 -39.17 -1.11 -1.84
CA PRO A 114 -40.53 -1.30 -1.37
C PRO A 114 -41.08 0.06 -0.93
N PRO A 115 -42.34 0.40 -1.25
CA PRO A 115 -42.91 1.69 -0.91
C PRO A 115 -42.78 1.91 0.59
N ASP A 116 -42.28 3.10 0.95
CA ASP A 116 -42.18 3.54 2.35
C ASP A 116 -43.55 3.35 3.00
N ARG A 117 -43.61 2.45 3.99
CA ARG A 117 -44.78 2.34 4.83
C ARG A 117 -44.81 3.59 5.70
N LEU A 118 -45.52 4.61 5.22
CA LEU A 118 -45.86 5.82 5.94
C LEU A 118 -46.40 5.42 7.33
N ARG A 119 -45.75 5.96 8.36
CA ARG A 119 -46.14 5.90 9.77
C ARG A 119 -47.06 7.06 10.11
#